data_AF-A0A7J7IXF0-F1
#
_entry.id   AF-A0A7J7IXF0-F1
#
_cell.length_a   1.000
_cell.length_b   1.000
_cell.length_c   1.000
_cell.angle_alpha   90.00
_cell.angle_beta   90.00
_cell.angle_gamma   90.00
#
_symmetry.space_group_name_H-M   'P 1'
#
loop_
_entity.id
_entity.type
_entity.pdbx_description
1 polymer ?
#
loop_
_entity_poly.entity_id
_entity_poly.type
_entity_poly.pdbx_seq_one_letter_code
_entity_poly.pdbx_strand_id
1 'polypeptide(L)'
;MATGPMLAGVGTDEDKQKLALRLLNGVQSNKYKPVDYEQLKLKAQEMKFKGNNSLVKIKQIEQASKNTKEQSMLKQHKAVWMKELSHLNSLRKRNTADVDLHTRHALEMEDVGHIYDDFEAYGSRLSVEFAEFKQGTVDPIWELRDDLQYWISQMAAQRGVNPDNAGEDLGSPDEIMETILSVQGQQKQVLERLHNEQLSCEQDLSKGILGEITDQQTEVRHPPTGIPNEALQLHCPNDELKMSVLEEFIIIDQKYTDRIDNLDEIYADVICIENGGWEKDDHFQFQAILDQHSFDLHNRRTIYMDRLKKQFPNKSRADLVAHEDWVIRARNFHRQKRSLVNDWYRDRKELLDKAKAVFYEAQAEYELQWLRLKEANSSRNCATSSTTR
;
A
#
# COMPACT_ATOMS: atom_id res chain seq x y z
N MET A 1 19.72 -46.16 -41.59
CA MET A 1 19.09 -46.41 -42.90
C MET A 1 19.17 -45.10 -43.69
N ALA A 2 20.30 -44.68 -44.26
CA ALA A 2 21.11 -45.29 -45.33
C ALA A 2 20.27 -45.59 -46.58
N THR A 3 20.19 -44.61 -47.50
CA THR A 3 20.65 -44.68 -48.91
C THR A 3 20.26 -43.37 -49.60
N GLY A 4 21.15 -42.37 -49.58
CA GLY A 4 21.10 -41.26 -50.53
C GLY A 4 21.76 -41.73 -51.83
N PRO A 5 21.12 -41.61 -53.01
CA PRO A 5 21.72 -42.05 -54.25
C PRO A 5 22.84 -41.09 -54.65
N MET A 6 24.05 -41.65 -54.77
CA MET A 6 25.16 -41.06 -55.53
C MET A 6 24.73 -40.82 -56.97
N LEU A 7 24.72 -39.56 -57.41
CA LEU A 7 24.64 -39.23 -58.84
C LEU A 7 25.52 -38.03 -59.14
N ALA A 8 26.74 -38.30 -59.57
CA ALA A 8 27.39 -37.53 -60.61
C ALA A 8 28.41 -38.44 -61.29
N GLY A 9 27.90 -39.33 -62.14
CA GLY A 9 28.71 -39.89 -63.22
C GLY A 9 29.32 -38.72 -63.99
N VAL A 10 30.65 -38.69 -63.99
CA VAL A 10 31.48 -37.75 -64.72
C VAL A 10 31.06 -37.82 -66.19
N GLY A 11 30.35 -36.80 -66.66
CA GLY A 11 30.10 -36.61 -68.08
C GLY A 11 31.45 -36.46 -68.75
N THR A 12 31.78 -37.44 -69.60
CA THR A 12 33.04 -37.48 -70.35
C THR A 12 33.16 -36.24 -71.23
N ASP A 13 34.38 -35.82 -71.57
CA ASP A 13 34.62 -34.61 -72.35
C ASP A 13 33.93 -34.68 -73.73
N GLU A 14 33.70 -35.89 -74.25
CA GLU A 14 32.86 -36.14 -75.42
C GLU A 14 31.38 -35.77 -75.24
N ASP A 15 30.80 -35.96 -74.05
CA ASP A 15 29.41 -35.58 -73.78
C ASP A 15 29.25 -34.06 -73.74
N LYS A 16 30.26 -33.35 -73.24
CA LYS A 16 30.31 -31.89 -73.25
C LYS A 16 30.51 -31.36 -74.66
N GLN A 17 31.38 -31.98 -75.46
CA GLN A 17 31.58 -31.63 -76.87
C GLN A 17 30.33 -31.94 -77.72
N LYS A 18 29.65 -33.07 -77.49
CA LYS A 18 28.36 -33.37 -78.13
C LYS A 18 27.26 -32.39 -77.73
N LEU A 19 27.23 -31.93 -76.47
CA LEU A 19 26.30 -30.90 -76.01
C LEU A 19 26.61 -29.54 -76.66
N ALA A 20 27.89 -29.17 -76.76
CA ALA A 20 28.36 -27.95 -77.42
C ALA A 20 28.05 -27.97 -78.92
N LEU A 21 28.30 -29.09 -79.62
CA LEU A 21 27.95 -29.28 -81.02
C LEU A 21 26.43 -29.25 -81.26
N ARG A 22 25.62 -29.77 -80.32
CA ARG A 22 24.15 -29.65 -80.39
C ARG A 22 23.66 -28.21 -80.20
N LEU A 23 24.29 -27.46 -79.29
CA LEU A 23 24.04 -26.03 -79.08
C LEU A 23 24.43 -25.19 -80.31
N LEU A 24 25.59 -25.46 -80.91
CA LEU A 24 26.06 -24.81 -82.14
C LEU A 24 25.20 -25.13 -83.36
N ASN A 25 24.68 -26.35 -83.46
CA ASN A 25 23.80 -26.78 -84.56
C ASN A 25 22.30 -26.52 -84.30
N GLY A 26 21.94 -25.82 -83.22
CA GLY A 26 20.56 -25.41 -82.94
C GLY A 26 19.59 -26.56 -82.57
N VAL A 27 20.09 -27.76 -82.30
CA VAL A 27 19.25 -28.92 -81.95
C VAL A 27 18.96 -28.91 -80.45
N GLN A 28 17.80 -28.38 -80.06
CA GLN A 28 17.35 -28.36 -78.67
C GLN A 28 17.11 -29.78 -78.14
N SER A 29 17.53 -30.03 -76.90
CA SER A 29 17.27 -31.30 -76.21
C SER A 29 15.80 -31.38 -75.79
N ASN A 30 15.04 -32.35 -76.32
CA ASN A 30 13.65 -32.61 -75.92
C ASN A 30 13.47 -33.00 -74.43
N LYS A 31 14.56 -33.16 -73.66
CA LYS A 31 14.50 -33.45 -72.22
C LYS A 31 14.20 -32.22 -71.35
N TYR A 32 14.44 -31.01 -71.86
CA TYR A 32 14.23 -29.77 -71.12
C TYR A 32 13.24 -28.90 -71.88
N LYS A 33 12.00 -28.86 -71.38
CA LYS A 33 11.00 -27.90 -71.86
C LYS A 33 11.45 -26.50 -71.47
N PRO A 34 11.26 -25.47 -72.33
CA PRO A 34 11.56 -24.10 -71.97
C PRO A 34 10.81 -23.74 -70.68
N VAL A 35 11.55 -23.30 -69.66
CA VAL A 35 10.98 -22.84 -68.40
C VAL A 35 10.30 -21.51 -68.67
N ASP A 36 8.98 -21.48 -68.49
CA ASP A 36 8.20 -20.25 -68.55
C ASP A 36 8.50 -19.42 -67.29
N TYR A 37 9.49 -18.53 -67.42
CA TYR A 37 9.93 -17.64 -66.35
C TYR A 37 8.83 -16.67 -65.90
N GLU A 38 7.86 -16.34 -66.78
CA GLU A 38 6.72 -15.51 -66.41
C GLU A 38 5.78 -16.28 -65.47
N GLN A 39 5.44 -17.52 -65.81
CA GLN A 39 4.67 -18.39 -64.91
C GLN A 39 5.36 -18.64 -63.57
N LEU A 40 6.69 -18.83 -63.59
CA LEU A 40 7.45 -19.02 -62.35
C LEU A 40 7.44 -17.76 -61.48
N LYS A 41 7.60 -16.58 -62.10
CA LYS A 41 7.54 -15.28 -61.41
C LYS A 41 6.16 -15.01 -60.84
N LEU A 42 5.09 -15.32 -61.59
CA LEU A 42 3.71 -15.23 -61.11
C LEU A 42 3.48 -16.17 -59.91
N LYS A 43 3.91 -17.43 -59.98
CA LYS A 43 3.84 -18.37 -58.84
C LYS A 43 4.64 -17.90 -57.64
N ALA A 44 5.84 -17.34 -57.84
CA ALA A 44 6.66 -16.78 -56.76
C ALA A 44 6.00 -15.56 -56.11
N GLN A 45 5.40 -14.67 -56.90
CA GLN A 45 4.63 -13.53 -56.40
C GLN A 45 3.37 -13.98 -55.66
N GLU A 46 2.66 -14.97 -56.16
CA GLU A 46 1.49 -15.56 -55.50
C GLU A 46 1.87 -16.20 -54.15
N MET A 47 2.97 -16.97 -54.10
CA MET A 47 3.48 -17.54 -52.86
C MET A 47 3.94 -16.46 -51.88
N LYS A 48 4.59 -15.39 -52.36
CA LYS A 48 4.97 -14.23 -51.54
C LYS A 48 3.73 -13.52 -50.98
N PHE A 49 2.69 -13.34 -51.78
CA PHE A 49 1.42 -12.75 -51.35
C PHE A 49 0.72 -13.62 -50.31
N LYS A 50 0.63 -14.94 -50.53
CA LYS A 50 0.09 -15.90 -49.56
C LYS A 50 0.87 -15.89 -48.24
N GLY A 51 2.21 -15.85 -48.30
CA GLY A 51 3.07 -15.72 -47.13
C GLY A 51 2.85 -14.42 -46.35
N ASN A 52 2.80 -13.28 -47.05
CA ASN A 52 2.51 -11.98 -46.44
C ASN A 52 1.11 -11.95 -45.79
N ASN A 53 0.09 -12.52 -46.44
CA ASN A 53 -1.26 -12.61 -45.88
C ASN A 53 -1.28 -13.50 -44.62
N SER A 54 -0.51 -14.60 -44.59
CA SER A 54 -0.34 -15.42 -43.41
C SER A 54 0.33 -14.65 -42.26
N LEU A 55 1.38 -13.87 -42.53
CA LEU A 55 2.03 -13.01 -41.53
C LEU A 55 1.08 -11.94 -40.96
N VAL A 56 0.24 -11.32 -41.81
CA VAL A 56 -0.78 -10.36 -41.35
C VAL A 56 -1.78 -11.04 -40.43
N LYS A 57 -2.25 -12.24 -40.78
CA LYS A 57 -3.17 -13.02 -39.93
C LYS A 57 -2.53 -13.39 -38.59
N ILE A 58 -1.25 -13.79 -38.57
CA ILE A 58 -0.52 -14.09 -37.33
C ILE A 58 -0.46 -12.83 -36.44
N LYS A 59 -0.08 -11.67 -37.00
CA LYS A 59 -0.06 -10.40 -36.25
C LYS A 59 -1.44 -10.02 -35.70
N GLN A 60 -2.51 -10.25 -36.47
CA GLN A 60 -3.88 -10.01 -36.01
C GLN A 60 -4.27 -10.92 -34.84
N ILE A 61 -3.93 -12.21 -34.90
CA ILE A 61 -4.19 -13.16 -33.81
C ILE A 61 -3.38 -12.80 -32.56
N GLU A 62 -2.11 -12.41 -32.72
CA GLU A 62 -1.27 -11.95 -31.60
C GLU A 62 -1.85 -10.69 -30.95
N GLN A 63 -2.31 -9.72 -31.74
CA GLN A 63 -2.93 -8.50 -31.21
C GLN A 63 -4.25 -8.80 -30.52
N ALA A 64 -5.09 -9.67 -31.10
CA ALA A 64 -6.33 -10.10 -30.46
C ALA A 64 -6.05 -10.79 -29.12
N SER A 65 -5.04 -11.68 -29.07
CA SER A 65 -4.62 -12.34 -27.83
C SER A 65 -4.14 -11.36 -26.77
N LYS A 66 -3.32 -10.35 -27.15
CA LYS A 66 -2.87 -9.29 -26.24
C LYS A 66 -4.07 -8.51 -25.69
N ASN A 67 -4.99 -8.10 -26.56
CA ASN A 67 -6.19 -7.37 -26.16
C ASN A 67 -7.08 -8.20 -25.22
N THR A 68 -7.26 -9.49 -25.48
CA THR A 68 -8.03 -10.39 -24.58
C THR A 68 -7.36 -10.50 -23.21
N LYS A 69 -6.03 -10.63 -23.14
CA LYS A 69 -5.28 -10.66 -21.89
C LYS A 69 -5.45 -9.35 -21.12
N GLU A 70 -5.31 -8.22 -21.80
CA GLU A 70 -5.48 -6.90 -21.18
C GLU A 70 -6.91 -6.68 -20.67
N GLN A 71 -7.92 -7.04 -21.45
CA GLN A 71 -9.32 -6.98 -21.01
C GLN A 71 -9.58 -7.89 -19.81
N SER A 72 -8.98 -9.09 -19.77
CA SER A 72 -9.06 -9.98 -18.61
C SER A 72 -8.43 -9.36 -17.36
N MET A 73 -7.24 -8.78 -17.51
CA MET A 73 -6.56 -8.06 -16.42
C MET A 73 -7.39 -6.86 -15.93
N LEU A 74 -7.96 -6.06 -16.83
CA LEU A 74 -8.83 -4.94 -16.46
C LEU A 74 -10.07 -5.39 -15.70
N LYS A 75 -10.67 -6.52 -16.07
CA LYS A 75 -11.79 -7.11 -15.32
C LYS A 75 -11.37 -7.50 -13.89
N GLN A 76 -10.18 -8.09 -13.73
CA GLN A 76 -9.65 -8.44 -12.41
C GLN A 76 -9.40 -7.19 -11.56
N HIS A 77 -8.77 -6.15 -12.12
CA HIS A 77 -8.57 -4.87 -11.42
C HIS A 77 -9.90 -4.25 -10.97
N LYS A 78 -10.91 -4.22 -11.84
CA LYS A 78 -12.24 -3.73 -11.49
C LYS A 78 -12.86 -4.53 -10.34
N ALA A 79 -12.70 -5.86 -10.34
CA ALA A 79 -13.21 -6.71 -9.27
C ALA A 79 -12.52 -6.42 -7.93
N VAL A 80 -11.20 -6.26 -7.93
CA VAL A 80 -10.43 -5.86 -6.72
C VAL A 80 -10.92 -4.51 -6.20
N TRP A 81 -11.05 -3.51 -7.07
CA TRP A 81 -11.53 -2.18 -6.69
C TRP A 81 -12.94 -2.17 -6.15
N MET A 82 -13.87 -2.92 -6.75
CA MET A 82 -15.25 -3.01 -6.24
C MET A 82 -15.28 -3.69 -4.86
N LYS A 83 -14.48 -4.75 -4.66
CA LYS A 83 -14.37 -5.43 -3.36
C LYS A 83 -13.82 -4.46 -2.30
N GLU A 84 -12.75 -3.74 -2.63
CA GLU A 84 -12.13 -2.80 -1.71
C GLU A 84 -13.03 -1.61 -1.40
N LEU A 85 -13.73 -1.05 -2.39
CA LEU A 85 -14.72 0.00 -2.16
C LEU A 85 -15.82 -0.47 -1.18
N SER A 86 -16.31 -1.70 -1.35
CA SER A 86 -17.29 -2.28 -0.43
C SER A 86 -16.70 -2.45 0.98
N HIS A 87 -15.46 -2.92 1.08
CA HIS A 87 -14.76 -3.10 2.35
C HIS A 87 -14.54 -1.77 3.08
N LEU A 88 -14.01 -0.76 2.39
CA LEU A 88 -13.79 0.58 2.91
C LEU A 88 -15.09 1.25 3.34
N ASN A 89 -16.18 1.07 2.58
CA ASN A 89 -17.49 1.58 2.98
C ASN A 89 -18.01 0.92 4.26
N SER A 90 -17.81 -0.38 4.43
CA SER A 90 -18.17 -1.08 5.67
C SER A 90 -17.31 -0.62 6.86
N LEU A 91 -16.00 -0.48 6.65
CA LEU A 91 -15.07 0.05 7.66
C LEU A 91 -15.43 1.47 8.07
N ARG A 92 -15.69 2.35 7.10
CA ARG A 92 -16.12 3.72 7.35
C ARG A 92 -17.39 3.75 8.19
N LYS A 93 -18.42 2.99 7.82
CA LYS A 93 -19.67 2.93 8.59
C LYS A 93 -19.46 2.47 10.03
N ARG A 94 -18.64 1.42 10.23
CA ARG A 94 -18.30 0.92 11.56
C ARG A 94 -17.56 1.96 12.38
N ASN A 95 -16.49 2.53 11.83
CA ASN A 95 -15.68 3.51 12.54
C ASN A 95 -16.48 4.79 12.85
N THR A 96 -17.36 5.23 11.95
CA THR A 96 -18.28 6.34 12.23
C THR A 96 -19.21 6.00 13.39
N ALA A 97 -19.80 4.80 13.42
CA ALA A 97 -20.65 4.38 14.53
C ALA A 97 -19.88 4.30 15.87
N ASP A 98 -18.63 3.84 15.85
CA ASP A 98 -17.77 3.78 17.04
C ASP A 98 -17.43 5.19 17.55
N VAL A 99 -17.10 6.13 16.64
CA VAL A 99 -16.88 7.54 16.98
C VAL A 99 -18.15 8.17 17.55
N ASP A 100 -19.30 7.98 16.90
CA ASP A 100 -20.58 8.53 17.37
C ASP A 100 -20.99 7.97 18.73
N LEU A 101 -20.67 6.71 19.01
CA LEU A 101 -20.89 6.10 20.33
C LEU A 101 -19.96 6.72 21.38
N HIS A 102 -18.67 6.85 21.05
CA HIS A 102 -17.68 7.45 21.94
C HIS A 102 -18.03 8.90 22.28
N THR A 103 -18.40 9.71 21.28
CA THR A 103 -18.84 11.10 21.45
C THR A 103 -20.05 11.18 22.38
N ARG A 104 -21.09 10.36 22.15
CA ARG A 104 -22.27 10.34 23.03
C ARG A 104 -21.94 9.98 24.47
N HIS A 105 -21.11 8.95 24.67
CA HIS A 105 -20.68 8.56 26.02
C HIS A 105 -19.83 9.66 26.68
N ALA A 106 -18.99 10.36 25.92
CA ALA A 106 -18.16 11.44 26.45
C ALA A 106 -18.99 12.69 26.82
N LEU A 107 -20.08 12.98 26.11
CA LEU A 107 -21.03 14.03 26.45
C LEU A 107 -21.78 13.75 27.77
N GLU A 108 -21.99 12.47 28.12
CA GLU A 108 -22.58 12.06 29.40
C GLU A 108 -21.60 12.17 30.59
N MET A 109 -20.31 12.40 30.32
CA MET A 109 -19.28 12.54 31.35
C MET A 109 -19.12 13.99 31.80
N GLU A 110 -19.39 14.28 33.08
CA GLU A 110 -19.35 15.64 33.66
C GLU A 110 -18.02 16.37 33.45
N ASP A 111 -16.88 15.67 33.47
CA ASP A 111 -15.55 16.29 33.41
C ASP A 111 -15.10 16.67 31.98
N VAL A 112 -15.65 16.03 30.94
CA VAL A 112 -15.12 16.13 29.55
C VAL A 112 -16.19 16.57 28.54
N GLY A 113 -17.47 16.54 28.89
CA GLY A 113 -18.58 16.83 27.96
C GLY A 113 -18.46 18.20 27.26
N HIS A 114 -18.06 19.24 27.99
CA HIS A 114 -17.90 20.60 27.43
C HIS A 114 -16.88 20.68 26.27
N ILE A 115 -15.85 19.84 26.26
CA ILE A 115 -14.87 19.78 25.17
C ILE A 115 -15.51 19.24 23.89
N TYR A 116 -16.40 18.26 24.03
CA TYR A 116 -17.12 17.67 22.88
C TYR A 116 -18.20 18.60 22.35
N ASP A 117 -18.85 19.39 23.21
CA ASP A 117 -19.75 20.48 22.77
C ASP A 117 -18.99 21.50 21.91
N ASP A 118 -17.79 21.91 22.32
CA ASP A 118 -16.94 22.82 21.55
C ASP A 118 -16.54 22.20 20.19
N PHE A 119 -16.25 20.90 20.15
CA PHE A 119 -15.97 20.19 18.90
C PHE A 119 -17.17 20.13 17.96
N GLU A 120 -18.39 19.90 18.48
CA GLU A 120 -19.61 19.90 17.68
C GLU A 120 -19.94 21.30 17.13
N ALA A 121 -19.77 22.33 17.97
CA ALA A 121 -19.94 23.72 17.56
C ALA A 121 -18.92 24.11 16.47
N TYR A 122 -17.65 23.74 16.66
CA TYR A 122 -16.60 23.96 15.66
C TYR A 122 -16.90 23.22 14.35
N GLY A 123 -17.31 21.94 14.43
CA GLY A 123 -17.68 21.14 13.26
C GLY A 123 -18.86 21.74 12.49
N SER A 124 -19.86 22.25 13.19
CA SER A 124 -21.00 22.95 12.60
C SER A 124 -20.56 24.23 11.86
N ARG A 125 -19.71 25.04 12.48
CA ARG A 125 -19.14 26.23 11.82
C ARG A 125 -18.35 25.86 10.57
N LEU A 126 -17.49 24.84 10.66
CA LEU A 126 -16.69 24.37 9.52
C LEU A 126 -17.57 23.88 8.37
N SER A 127 -18.71 23.26 8.66
CA SER A 127 -19.67 22.85 7.63
C SER A 127 -20.30 24.04 6.89
N VAL A 128 -20.56 25.15 7.58
CA VAL A 128 -21.08 26.38 6.96
C VAL A 128 -19.99 27.02 6.10
N GLU A 129 -18.78 27.21 6.65
CA GLU A 129 -17.64 27.78 5.93
C GLU A 129 -17.31 26.95 4.67
N PHE A 130 -17.37 25.61 4.76
CA PHE A 130 -17.17 24.74 3.61
C PHE A 130 -18.27 24.91 2.55
N ALA A 131 -19.53 25.07 2.95
CA ALA A 131 -20.63 25.31 2.02
C ALA A 131 -20.46 26.64 1.28
N GLU A 132 -20.10 27.71 2.00
CA GLU A 132 -19.81 29.03 1.43
C GLU A 132 -18.61 28.99 0.48
N PHE A 133 -17.53 28.30 0.88
CA PHE A 133 -16.35 28.12 0.04
C PHE A 133 -16.68 27.36 -1.25
N LYS A 134 -17.44 26.26 -1.13
CA LYS A 134 -17.88 25.48 -2.29
C LYS A 134 -18.73 26.34 -3.23
N GLN A 135 -19.67 27.11 -2.68
CA GLN A 135 -20.48 28.03 -3.48
C GLN A 135 -19.63 29.07 -4.20
N GLY A 136 -18.63 29.65 -3.53
CA GLY A 136 -17.76 30.67 -4.13
C GLY A 136 -16.74 30.14 -5.17
N THR A 137 -16.46 28.83 -5.19
CA THR A 137 -15.36 28.27 -6.00
C THR A 137 -15.80 27.24 -7.03
N VAL A 138 -16.84 26.46 -6.75
CA VAL A 138 -17.32 25.37 -7.60
C VAL A 138 -18.48 25.85 -8.47
N ASP A 139 -19.45 26.54 -7.90
CA ASP A 139 -20.65 26.98 -8.63
C ASP A 139 -20.32 27.88 -9.84
N PRO A 140 -19.36 28.84 -9.77
CA PRO A 140 -18.96 29.63 -10.92
C PRO A 140 -18.40 28.80 -12.09
N ILE A 141 -17.80 27.64 -11.82
CA ILE A 141 -17.32 26.73 -12.88
C ILE A 141 -18.51 26.06 -13.58
N TRP A 142 -19.52 25.65 -12.80
CA TRP A 142 -20.73 25.03 -13.34
C TRP A 142 -21.56 26.02 -14.13
N GLU A 143 -21.72 27.25 -13.61
CA GLU A 143 -22.35 28.35 -14.33
C GLU A 143 -21.60 28.65 -15.64
N LEU A 144 -20.27 28.82 -15.60
CA LEU A 144 -19.48 29.02 -16.80
C LEU A 144 -19.64 27.88 -17.81
N ARG A 145 -19.67 26.63 -17.35
CA ARG A 145 -19.88 25.47 -18.23
C ARG A 145 -21.26 25.53 -18.91
N ASP A 146 -22.29 25.85 -18.16
CA ASP A 146 -23.67 25.92 -18.66
C ASP A 146 -23.83 27.09 -19.64
N ASP A 147 -23.24 28.24 -19.34
CA ASP A 147 -23.17 29.41 -20.22
C ASP A 147 -22.44 29.09 -21.53
N LEU A 148 -21.29 28.40 -21.46
CA LEU A 148 -20.56 27.95 -22.65
C LEU A 148 -21.37 26.96 -23.48
N GLN A 149 -22.09 26.04 -22.83
CA GLN A 149 -22.92 25.07 -23.53
C GLN A 149 -24.11 25.76 -24.23
N TYR A 150 -24.72 26.74 -23.59
CA TYR A 150 -25.76 27.58 -24.18
C TYR A 150 -25.21 28.38 -25.37
N TRP A 151 -24.07 29.05 -25.20
CA TRP A 151 -23.43 29.83 -26.25
C TRP A 151 -23.07 28.99 -27.49
N ILE A 152 -22.47 27.80 -27.31
CA ILE A 152 -22.17 26.87 -28.41
C ILE A 152 -23.44 26.46 -29.14
N SER A 153 -24.52 26.17 -28.40
CA SER A 153 -25.79 25.73 -28.97
C SER A 153 -26.45 26.85 -29.79
N GLN A 154 -26.40 28.09 -29.30
CA GLN A 154 -26.94 29.26 -30.01
C GLN A 154 -26.10 29.63 -31.23
N MET A 155 -24.77 29.59 -31.16
CA MET A 155 -23.90 29.77 -32.34
C MET A 155 -24.14 28.72 -33.42
N ALA A 156 -24.39 27.46 -33.03
CA ALA A 156 -24.74 26.40 -33.96
C ALA A 156 -26.10 26.63 -34.62
N ALA A 157 -27.09 27.16 -33.87
CA ALA A 157 -28.41 27.50 -34.39
C ALA A 157 -28.37 28.72 -35.35
N GLN A 158 -27.57 29.74 -35.03
CA GLN A 158 -27.42 30.94 -35.87
C GLN A 158 -26.72 30.67 -37.21
N ARG A 159 -25.83 29.66 -37.30
CA ARG A 159 -25.25 29.23 -38.59
C ARG A 159 -26.28 28.68 -39.60
N GLY A 160 -27.50 28.38 -39.17
CA GLY A 160 -28.56 27.81 -40.01
C GLY A 160 -29.68 28.79 -40.42
N VAL A 161 -29.69 30.04 -39.94
CA VAL A 161 -30.79 31.01 -40.12
C VAL A 161 -30.31 32.27 -40.83
N ASN A 162 -31.19 32.87 -41.65
CA ASN A 162 -30.93 34.11 -42.40
C ASN A 162 -30.45 35.25 -41.47
N PRO A 163 -29.46 36.06 -41.90
CA PRO A 163 -28.79 37.08 -41.05
C PRO A 163 -29.69 38.23 -40.57
N ASP A 164 -30.91 38.37 -41.10
CA ASP A 164 -31.83 39.48 -40.78
C ASP A 164 -32.60 39.29 -39.45
N ASN A 165 -32.50 38.14 -38.80
CA ASN A 165 -33.20 37.82 -37.53
C ASN A 165 -32.23 37.56 -36.35
N ALA A 166 -30.99 38.06 -36.41
CA ALA A 166 -30.01 37.90 -35.31
C ALA A 166 -30.33 38.84 -34.14
N GLY A 167 -31.36 38.49 -33.37
CA GLY A 167 -31.75 39.18 -32.14
C GLY A 167 -31.20 38.47 -30.91
N GLU A 168 -29.89 38.54 -30.68
CA GLU A 168 -29.24 38.49 -29.36
C GLU A 168 -27.71 38.63 -29.57
N ASP A 169 -27.12 39.64 -28.94
CA ASP A 169 -25.68 39.86 -28.92
C ASP A 169 -25.05 38.80 -28.00
N LEU A 170 -24.56 37.70 -28.59
CA LEU A 170 -24.05 36.53 -27.86
C LEU A 170 -22.62 36.73 -27.32
N GLY A 171 -22.11 37.96 -27.32
CA GLY A 171 -20.72 38.29 -26.94
C GLY A 171 -19.71 37.82 -28.00
N SER A 172 -18.59 38.54 -28.09
CA SER A 172 -17.52 38.16 -29.01
C SER A 172 -16.85 36.86 -28.56
N PRO A 173 -16.43 35.96 -29.47
CA PRO A 173 -15.61 34.80 -29.13
C PRO A 173 -14.35 35.15 -28.31
N ASP A 174 -13.80 36.34 -28.51
CA ASP A 174 -12.63 36.84 -27.79
C ASP A 174 -12.96 37.17 -26.33
N GLU A 175 -14.13 37.75 -26.05
CA GLU A 175 -14.60 38.07 -24.70
C GLU A 175 -14.81 36.80 -23.88
N ILE A 176 -15.41 35.77 -24.49
CA ILE A 176 -15.66 34.48 -23.83
C ILE A 176 -14.36 33.74 -23.52
N MET A 177 -13.39 33.80 -24.43
CA MET A 177 -12.06 33.25 -24.19
C MET A 177 -11.36 33.97 -23.02
N GLU A 178 -11.51 35.29 -22.90
CA GLU A 178 -11.00 36.06 -21.77
C GLU A 178 -11.65 35.62 -20.45
N THR A 179 -12.97 35.39 -20.43
CA THR A 179 -13.67 34.88 -19.24
C THR A 179 -13.18 33.50 -18.83
N ILE A 180 -12.97 32.58 -19.80
CA ILE A 180 -12.43 31.24 -19.53
C ILE A 180 -11.03 31.34 -18.91
N LEU A 181 -10.14 32.14 -19.50
CA LEU A 181 -8.77 32.31 -19.00
C LEU A 181 -8.75 32.94 -17.61
N SER A 182 -9.64 33.92 -17.37
CA SER A 182 -9.82 34.54 -16.06
C SER A 182 -10.24 33.53 -14.99
N VAL A 183 -11.29 32.73 -15.26
CA VAL A 183 -11.78 31.69 -14.33
C VAL A 183 -10.73 30.59 -14.10
N GLN A 184 -10.00 30.18 -15.14
CA GLN A 184 -8.87 29.26 -15.00
C GLN A 184 -7.75 29.85 -14.11
N GLY A 185 -7.46 31.15 -14.24
CA GLY A 185 -6.51 31.85 -13.39
C GLY A 185 -6.96 31.88 -11.93
N GLN A 186 -8.23 32.19 -11.67
CA GLN A 186 -8.81 32.20 -10.33
C GLN A 186 -8.78 30.81 -9.69
N GLN A 187 -9.20 29.77 -10.43
CA GLN A 187 -9.10 28.36 -10.03
C GLN A 187 -7.68 27.99 -9.59
N LYS A 188 -6.69 28.35 -10.41
CA LYS A 188 -5.28 28.07 -10.12
C LYS A 188 -4.82 28.76 -8.83
N GLN A 189 -5.18 30.03 -8.63
CA GLN A 189 -4.85 30.76 -7.40
C GLN A 189 -5.49 30.14 -6.16
N VAL A 190 -6.75 29.72 -6.26
CA VAL A 190 -7.44 29.01 -5.17
C VAL A 190 -6.72 27.70 -4.84
N LEU A 191 -6.34 26.91 -5.84
CA LEU A 191 -5.61 25.65 -5.63
C LEU A 191 -4.23 25.88 -5.00
N GLU A 192 -3.48 26.88 -5.45
CA GLU A 192 -2.19 27.24 -4.86
C GLU A 192 -2.34 27.67 -3.40
N ARG A 193 -3.37 28.47 -3.09
CA ARG A 193 -3.68 28.88 -1.72
C ARG A 193 -4.05 27.69 -0.84
N LEU A 194 -4.94 26.82 -1.29
CA LEU A 194 -5.32 25.60 -0.57
C LEU A 194 -4.13 24.69 -0.33
N HIS A 195 -3.23 24.56 -1.30
CA HIS A 195 -2.01 23.76 -1.14
C HIS A 195 -1.09 24.33 -0.05
N ASN A 196 -0.93 25.65 0.00
CA ASN A 196 -0.14 26.31 1.05
C ASN A 196 -0.80 26.18 2.43
N GLU A 197 -2.12 26.33 2.52
CA GLU A 197 -2.87 26.13 3.76
C GLU A 197 -2.76 24.68 4.24
N GLN A 198 -2.87 23.71 3.33
CA GLN A 198 -2.65 22.29 3.63
C GLN A 198 -1.24 22.05 4.19
N LEU A 199 -0.20 22.55 3.51
CA LEU A 199 1.19 22.40 3.96
C LEU A 199 1.41 23.01 5.35
N SER A 200 0.80 24.17 5.63
CA SER A 200 0.87 24.79 6.95
C SER A 200 0.21 23.91 8.01
N CYS A 201 -0.99 23.38 7.73
CA CYS A 201 -1.69 22.49 8.64
C CYS A 201 -0.91 21.20 8.91
N GLU A 202 -0.32 20.58 7.88
CA GLU A 202 0.52 19.39 8.02
C GLU A 202 1.78 19.67 8.86
N GLN A 203 2.38 20.84 8.70
CA GLN A 203 3.51 21.27 9.54
C GLN A 203 3.12 21.52 11.00
N ASP A 204 1.91 22.01 11.26
CA ASP A 204 1.44 22.22 12.63
C ASP A 204 1.05 20.92 13.31
N LEU A 205 0.44 19.99 12.57
CA LEU A 205 0.12 18.64 13.06
C LEU A 205 1.37 17.82 13.39
N SER A 206 2.47 18.02 12.66
CA SER A 206 3.74 17.33 12.91
C SER A 206 4.56 17.91 14.07
N LYS A 207 4.15 19.05 14.64
CA LYS A 207 4.87 19.69 15.76
C LYS A 207 4.21 19.40 17.11
N GLY A 208 5.05 19.37 18.15
CA GLY A 208 4.61 19.30 19.54
C GLY A 208 3.83 18.03 19.89
N ILE A 209 2.86 18.17 20.80
CA ILE A 209 2.07 17.06 21.37
C ILE A 209 1.28 16.32 20.27
N LEU A 210 0.81 17.01 19.23
CA LEU A 210 0.07 16.37 18.13
C LEU A 210 0.96 15.47 17.29
N GLY A 211 2.21 15.89 17.03
CA GLY A 211 3.22 15.06 16.40
C GLY A 211 3.52 13.83 17.24
N GLU A 212 3.70 14.00 18.55
CA GLU A 212 3.94 12.89 19.47
C GLU A 212 2.79 11.88 19.51
N ILE A 213 1.52 12.31 19.51
CA ILE A 213 0.36 11.42 19.47
C ILE A 213 0.29 10.63 18.15
N THR A 214 0.65 11.28 17.04
CA THR A 214 0.61 10.68 15.70
C THR A 214 1.75 9.68 15.49
N ASP A 215 2.95 9.99 16.00
CA ASP A 215 4.14 9.14 15.92
C ASP A 215 4.08 7.95 16.89
N GLN A 216 3.41 8.09 18.03
CA GLN A 216 3.20 7.02 19.01
C GLN A 216 2.49 5.78 18.44
N GLN A 217 1.72 5.93 17.35
CA GLN A 217 1.05 4.79 16.70
C GLN A 217 1.96 4.01 15.74
N THR A 218 3.08 4.60 15.31
CA THR A 218 3.95 4.03 14.26
C THR A 218 5.25 3.46 14.80
N GLU A 219 5.91 4.10 15.77
CA GLU A 219 7.15 3.60 16.35
C GLU A 219 6.95 2.86 17.69
N VAL A 220 7.22 1.55 17.67
CA VAL A 220 7.29 0.75 18.89
C VAL A 220 8.56 1.14 19.64
N ARG A 221 8.44 2.06 20.60
CA ARG A 221 9.55 2.49 21.48
C ARG A 221 10.09 1.30 22.28
N HIS A 222 11.38 1.36 22.64
CA HIS A 222 11.98 0.38 23.53
C HIS A 222 11.22 0.38 24.88
N PRO A 223 11.00 -0.80 25.49
CA PRO A 223 10.34 -0.88 26.78
C PRO A 223 11.05 -0.04 27.86
N PRO A 224 10.32 0.66 28.74
CA PRO A 224 10.92 1.33 29.88
C PRO A 224 11.48 0.30 30.86
N THR A 225 12.79 0.36 31.12
CA THR A 225 13.51 -0.57 31.99
C THR A 225 13.48 -0.16 33.45
N GLY A 226 13.76 -1.10 34.35
CA GLY A 226 13.90 -0.90 35.79
C GLY A 226 12.86 -1.63 36.62
N ILE A 227 12.79 -1.35 37.91
CA ILE A 227 11.82 -1.99 38.82
C ILE A 227 10.55 -1.13 38.88
N PRO A 228 9.34 -1.70 38.70
CA PRO A 228 8.12 -0.94 38.80
C PRO A 228 7.89 -0.46 40.24
N ASN A 229 7.40 0.78 40.39
CA ASN A 229 7.14 1.38 41.70
C ASN A 229 6.16 0.53 42.52
N GLU A 230 5.20 -0.10 41.86
CA GLU A 230 4.23 -1.01 42.46
C GLU A 230 4.92 -2.19 43.14
N ALA A 231 6.00 -2.74 42.55
CA ALA A 231 6.76 -3.83 43.15
C ALA A 231 7.64 -3.37 44.32
N LEU A 232 8.24 -2.18 44.22
CA LEU A 232 9.07 -1.60 45.29
C LEU A 232 8.25 -1.37 46.58
N GLN A 233 7.02 -0.92 46.42
CA GLN A 233 6.10 -0.61 47.52
C GLN A 233 5.53 -1.84 48.22
N LEU A 234 5.66 -3.05 47.64
CA LEU A 234 5.18 -4.26 48.30
C LEU A 234 5.96 -4.55 49.58
N HIS A 235 5.23 -4.88 50.64
CA HIS A 235 5.82 -5.32 51.89
C HIS A 235 6.17 -6.80 51.82
N CYS A 236 7.38 -7.16 52.25
CA CYS A 236 7.80 -8.54 52.43
C CYS A 236 8.67 -8.60 53.70
N PRO A 237 8.41 -9.52 54.64
CA PRO A 237 9.19 -9.63 55.87
C PRO A 237 10.59 -10.25 55.66
N ASN A 238 10.84 -10.86 54.49
CA ASN A 238 12.13 -11.43 54.13
C ASN A 238 12.80 -10.57 53.04
N ASP A 239 13.82 -9.79 53.43
CA ASP A 239 14.53 -8.88 52.53
C ASP A 239 15.31 -9.61 51.42
N GLU A 240 15.83 -10.81 51.69
CA GLU A 240 16.56 -11.60 50.69
C GLU A 240 15.62 -12.10 49.60
N LEU A 241 14.42 -12.57 50.00
CA LEU A 241 13.36 -12.95 49.07
C LEU A 241 12.87 -11.73 48.26
N LYS A 242 12.71 -10.58 48.92
CA LYS A 242 12.31 -9.34 48.25
C LYS A 242 13.32 -8.94 47.18
N MET A 243 14.60 -8.91 47.52
CA MET A 243 15.67 -8.59 46.57
C MET A 243 15.70 -9.56 45.39
N SER A 244 15.63 -10.87 45.64
CA SER A 244 15.61 -11.89 44.57
C SER A 244 14.45 -11.69 43.59
N VAL A 245 13.23 -11.44 44.09
CA VAL A 245 12.06 -11.19 43.23
C VAL A 245 12.17 -9.85 42.46
N LEU A 246 12.79 -8.83 43.05
CA LEU A 246 13.01 -7.56 42.38
C LEU A 246 14.08 -7.65 41.27
N GLU A 247 15.12 -8.47 41.46
CA GLU A 247 16.14 -8.75 40.46
C GLU A 247 15.56 -9.42 39.20
N GLU A 248 14.52 -10.25 39.34
CA GLU A 248 13.83 -10.87 38.20
C GLU A 248 13.24 -9.84 37.22
N PHE A 249 12.83 -8.65 37.68
CA PHE A 249 12.39 -7.58 36.78
C PHE A 249 13.53 -7.09 35.87
N ILE A 250 14.73 -6.96 36.43
CA ILE A 250 15.92 -6.56 35.67
C ILE A 250 16.30 -7.65 34.68
N ILE A 251 16.19 -8.92 35.07
CA ILE A 251 16.47 -10.06 34.18
C ILE A 251 15.49 -10.11 33.00
N ILE A 252 14.19 -9.91 33.25
CA ILE A 252 13.18 -9.84 32.17
C ILE A 252 13.48 -8.66 31.24
N ASP A 253 13.78 -7.48 31.79
CA ASP A 253 14.12 -6.30 30.99
C ASP A 253 15.33 -6.57 30.10
N GLN A 254 16.42 -7.10 30.66
CA GLN A 254 17.63 -7.42 29.90
C GLN A 254 17.34 -8.43 28.79
N LYS A 255 16.62 -9.52 29.09
CA LYS A 255 16.25 -10.56 28.12
C LYS A 255 15.50 -9.98 26.92
N TYR A 256 14.57 -9.05 27.13
CA TYR A 256 13.79 -8.46 26.04
C TYR A 256 14.54 -7.36 25.32
N THR A 257 15.33 -6.55 26.02
CA THR A 257 16.25 -5.57 25.41
C THR A 257 17.24 -6.27 24.48
N ASP A 258 17.92 -7.31 24.95
CA ASP A 258 18.88 -8.08 24.13
C ASP A 258 18.22 -8.67 22.87
N ARG A 259 16.96 -9.12 22.97
CA ARG A 259 16.21 -9.64 21.82
C ARG A 259 15.82 -8.55 20.83
N ILE A 260 15.46 -7.37 21.32
CA ILE A 260 15.13 -6.23 20.47
C ILE A 260 16.40 -5.72 19.78
N ASP A 261 17.51 -5.60 20.51
CA ASP A 261 18.80 -5.17 19.98
C ASP A 261 19.30 -6.15 18.91
N ASN A 262 19.22 -7.46 19.16
CA ASN A 262 19.53 -8.47 18.16
C ASN A 262 18.63 -8.37 16.91
N LEU A 263 17.34 -8.09 17.11
CA LEU A 263 16.41 -7.88 16.00
C LEU A 263 16.79 -6.62 15.20
N ASP A 264 17.15 -5.53 15.89
CA ASP A 264 17.60 -4.29 15.27
C ASP A 264 18.91 -4.52 14.48
N GLU A 265 19.83 -5.35 14.97
CA GLU A 265 21.04 -5.77 14.23
C GLU A 265 20.72 -6.60 12.98
N ILE A 266 19.81 -7.58 13.06
CA ILE A 266 19.41 -8.41 11.91
C ILE A 266 18.75 -7.58 10.80
N TYR A 267 18.03 -6.52 11.17
CA TYR A 267 17.29 -5.66 10.25
C TYR A 267 17.93 -4.27 10.07
N ALA A 268 19.21 -4.10 10.40
CA ALA A 268 19.90 -2.82 10.31
C ALA A 268 19.79 -2.19 8.92
N ASP A 269 19.87 -3.00 7.86
CA ASP A 269 19.73 -2.56 6.47
C ASP A 269 18.33 -2.05 6.12
N VAL A 270 17.31 -2.48 6.84
CA VAL A 270 15.93 -2.02 6.68
C VAL A 270 15.68 -0.75 7.50
N ILE A 271 16.26 -0.66 8.70
CA ILE A 271 16.09 0.47 9.61
C ILE A 271 16.84 1.71 9.10
N CYS A 272 18.05 1.53 8.56
CA CYS A 272 18.90 2.65 8.11
C CYS A 272 18.41 3.34 6.84
N ILE A 273 17.47 2.73 6.09
CA ILE A 273 17.02 3.25 4.80
C ILE A 273 15.55 3.61 4.92
N GLU A 274 15.27 4.90 5.12
CA GLU A 274 13.91 5.42 5.18
C GLU A 274 13.17 5.09 3.88
N ASN A 275 11.97 4.50 4.02
CA ASN A 275 11.11 4.08 2.91
C ASN A 275 11.83 3.24 1.83
N GLY A 276 12.91 2.53 2.17
CA GLY A 276 13.68 1.73 1.21
C GLY A 276 14.34 2.54 0.09
N GLY A 277 14.56 3.85 0.31
CA GLY A 277 15.14 4.77 -0.66
C GLY A 277 14.13 5.28 -1.69
N TRP A 278 12.84 5.02 -1.46
CA TRP A 278 11.74 5.59 -2.25
C TRP A 278 11.29 6.91 -1.66
N GLU A 279 10.79 7.80 -2.53
CA GLU A 279 10.09 9.00 -2.08
C GLU A 279 8.88 8.61 -1.23
N LYS A 280 8.57 9.41 -0.21
CA LYS A 280 7.52 9.12 0.77
C LYS A 280 6.16 8.87 0.08
N ASP A 281 5.82 9.70 -0.90
CA ASP A 281 4.55 9.60 -1.64
C ASP A 281 4.52 8.36 -2.53
N ASP A 282 5.62 8.05 -3.22
CA ASP A 282 5.75 6.85 -4.04
C ASP A 282 5.66 5.58 -3.17
N HIS A 283 6.32 5.57 -2.00
CA HIS A 283 6.25 4.48 -1.03
C HIS A 283 4.82 4.31 -0.50
N PHE A 284 4.15 5.39 -0.13
CA PHE A 284 2.76 5.37 0.32
C PHE A 284 1.83 4.79 -0.75
N GLN A 285 1.94 5.25 -2.00
CA GLN A 285 1.15 4.72 -3.11
C GLN A 285 1.43 3.23 -3.35
N PHE A 286 2.70 2.81 -3.28
CA PHE A 286 3.08 1.42 -3.40
C PHE A 286 2.44 0.56 -2.30
N GLN A 287 2.50 1.01 -1.05
CA GLN A 287 1.91 0.33 0.10
C GLN A 287 0.39 0.25 -0.02
N ALA A 288 -0.27 1.35 -0.36
CA ALA A 288 -1.71 1.39 -0.58
C ALA A 288 -2.14 0.39 -1.65
N ILE A 289 -1.41 0.30 -2.77
CA ILE A 289 -1.70 -0.70 -3.80
C ILE A 289 -1.56 -2.12 -3.26
N LEU A 290 -0.51 -2.43 -2.49
CA LEU A 290 -0.35 -3.77 -1.92
C LEU A 290 -1.48 -4.16 -0.96
N ASP A 291 -1.93 -3.22 -0.13
CA ASP A 291 -2.92 -3.47 0.92
C ASP A 291 -4.34 -3.62 0.36
N GLN A 292 -4.67 -2.92 -0.74
CA GLN A 292 -5.93 -3.11 -1.49
C GLN A 292 -6.10 -4.53 -2.06
N HIS A 293 -5.00 -5.26 -2.26
CA HIS A 293 -5.04 -6.61 -2.83
C HIS A 293 -4.97 -7.64 -1.71
N SER A 294 -6.12 -8.21 -1.34
CA SER A 294 -6.23 -9.24 -0.29
C SER A 294 -5.34 -10.47 -0.57
N PHE A 295 -4.85 -11.13 0.48
CA PHE A 295 -4.05 -12.36 0.38
C PHE A 295 -4.79 -13.53 -0.28
N ASP A 296 -6.12 -13.58 -0.16
CA ASP A 296 -6.97 -14.64 -0.73
C ASP A 296 -7.17 -14.52 -2.25
N LEU A 297 -6.65 -13.47 -2.88
CA LEU A 297 -6.80 -13.23 -4.30
C LEU A 297 -5.94 -14.20 -5.11
N HIS A 298 -6.56 -14.96 -6.02
CA HIS A 298 -5.81 -15.81 -6.94
C HIS A 298 -4.91 -14.94 -7.85
N ASN A 299 -3.66 -15.36 -8.06
CA ASN A 299 -2.66 -14.58 -8.81
C ASN A 299 -2.44 -13.15 -8.26
N ARG A 300 -2.63 -12.92 -6.95
CA ARG A 300 -2.45 -11.62 -6.28
C ARG A 300 -1.23 -10.85 -6.78
N ARG A 301 -0.06 -11.49 -6.77
CA ARG A 301 1.21 -10.89 -7.20
C ARG A 301 1.21 -10.43 -8.64
N THR A 302 0.59 -11.18 -9.54
CA THR A 302 0.47 -10.78 -10.94
C THR A 302 -0.40 -9.52 -11.09
N ILE A 303 -1.50 -9.44 -10.33
CA ILE A 303 -2.46 -8.33 -10.41
C ILE A 303 -1.84 -7.05 -9.86
N TYR A 304 -1.37 -7.04 -8.60
CA TYR A 304 -0.80 -5.80 -8.08
C TYR A 304 0.50 -5.41 -8.79
N MET A 305 1.32 -6.35 -9.27
CA MET A 305 2.51 -5.98 -10.05
C MET A 305 2.16 -5.33 -11.39
N ASP A 306 1.07 -5.77 -12.04
CA ASP A 306 0.55 -5.07 -13.23
C ASP A 306 0.05 -3.67 -12.88
N ARG A 307 -0.65 -3.51 -11.74
CA ARG A 307 -1.10 -2.21 -11.25
C ARG A 307 0.06 -1.27 -10.93
N LEU A 308 1.08 -1.76 -10.21
CA LEU A 308 2.27 -1.00 -9.84
C LEU A 308 3.05 -0.54 -11.07
N LYS A 309 3.21 -1.39 -12.09
CA LYS A 309 3.86 -0.98 -13.35
C LYS A 309 3.11 0.13 -14.09
N LYS A 310 1.78 0.16 -13.98
CA LYS A 310 0.96 1.23 -14.57
C LYS A 310 1.03 2.52 -13.74
N GLN A 311 1.16 2.40 -12.42
CA GLN A 311 1.32 3.54 -11.51
C GLN A 311 2.70 4.18 -11.63
N PHE A 312 3.75 3.37 -11.79
CA PHE A 312 5.15 3.78 -11.83
C PHE A 312 5.79 3.46 -13.18
N PRO A 313 5.44 4.20 -14.26
CA PRO A 313 5.96 3.92 -15.61
C PRO A 313 7.49 4.08 -15.72
N ASN A 314 8.08 4.89 -14.84
CA ASN A 314 9.52 5.18 -14.81
C ASN A 314 10.32 4.16 -13.99
N LYS A 315 9.68 3.25 -13.25
CA LYS A 315 10.35 2.26 -12.41
C LYS A 315 10.44 0.92 -13.15
N SER A 316 11.58 0.26 -13.09
CA SER A 316 11.74 -1.05 -13.70
C SER A 316 10.99 -2.12 -12.90
N ARG A 317 10.76 -3.28 -13.52
CA ARG A 317 10.22 -4.43 -12.78
C ARG A 317 11.14 -4.86 -11.64
N ALA A 318 12.45 -4.74 -11.82
CA ALA A 318 13.42 -5.14 -10.80
C ALA A 318 13.31 -4.23 -9.58
N ASP A 319 13.16 -2.92 -9.78
CA ASP A 319 13.00 -1.95 -8.70
C ASP A 319 11.73 -2.21 -7.88
N LEU A 320 10.62 -2.53 -8.55
CA LEU A 320 9.36 -2.88 -7.89
C LEU A 320 9.45 -4.16 -7.05
N VAL A 321 10.22 -5.15 -7.52
CA VAL A 321 10.43 -6.41 -6.79
C VAL A 321 11.39 -6.20 -5.62
N ALA A 322 12.47 -5.44 -5.80
CA ALA A 322 13.38 -5.10 -4.73
C ALA A 322 12.67 -4.33 -3.61
N HIS A 323 11.80 -3.38 -3.97
CA HIS A 323 10.99 -2.65 -3.00
C HIS A 323 9.93 -3.51 -2.33
N GLU A 324 9.30 -4.44 -3.06
CA GLU A 324 8.40 -5.45 -2.49
C GLU A 324 9.11 -6.25 -1.39
N ASP A 325 10.32 -6.74 -1.67
CA ASP A 325 11.11 -7.51 -0.72
C ASP A 325 11.48 -6.66 0.51
N TRP A 326 11.87 -5.40 0.30
CA TRP A 326 12.14 -4.46 1.38
C TRP A 326 10.90 -4.21 2.24
N VAL A 327 9.74 -3.91 1.64
CA VAL A 327 8.47 -3.68 2.36
C VAL A 327 8.07 -4.91 3.18
N ILE A 328 8.22 -6.12 2.63
CA ILE A 328 7.93 -7.36 3.35
C ILE A 328 8.86 -7.50 4.56
N ARG A 329 10.16 -7.24 4.39
CA ARG A 329 11.13 -7.29 5.49
C ARG A 329 10.85 -6.22 6.55
N ALA A 330 10.54 -4.99 6.16
CA ALA A 330 10.14 -3.91 7.06
C ALA A 330 8.89 -4.29 7.85
N ARG A 331 7.83 -4.79 7.20
CA ARG A 331 6.62 -5.25 7.91
C ARG A 331 6.92 -6.37 8.90
N ASN A 332 7.80 -7.31 8.52
CA ASN A 332 8.19 -8.41 9.40
C ASN A 332 8.99 -7.93 10.61
N PHE A 333 9.89 -6.97 10.43
CA PHE A 333 10.63 -6.33 11.52
C PHE A 333 9.69 -5.64 12.51
N HIS A 334 8.84 -4.72 12.03
CA HIS A 334 7.91 -3.99 12.88
C HIS A 334 6.93 -4.92 13.61
N ARG A 335 6.45 -5.97 12.95
CA ARG A 335 5.59 -6.99 13.57
C ARG A 335 6.33 -7.75 14.68
N GLN A 336 7.58 -8.16 14.45
CA GLN A 336 8.38 -8.86 15.47
C GLN A 336 8.71 -7.96 16.64
N LYS A 337 9.14 -6.72 16.39
CA LYS A 337 9.42 -5.72 17.43
C LYS A 337 8.19 -5.45 18.28
N ARG A 338 7.02 -5.26 17.65
CA ARG A 338 5.73 -5.11 18.35
C ARG A 338 5.37 -6.34 19.19
N SER A 339 5.59 -7.54 18.66
CA SER A 339 5.35 -8.78 19.42
C SER A 339 6.24 -8.85 20.65
N LEU A 340 7.54 -8.58 20.51
CA LEU A 340 8.50 -8.61 21.62
C LEU A 340 8.13 -7.61 22.72
N VAL A 341 7.74 -6.38 22.35
CA VAL A 341 7.31 -5.37 23.32
C VAL A 341 6.02 -5.78 24.02
N ASN A 342 5.05 -6.34 23.29
CA ASN A 342 3.82 -6.86 23.91
C ASN A 342 4.09 -8.06 24.84
N ASP A 343 4.99 -8.96 24.44
CA ASP A 343 5.42 -10.08 25.26
C ASP A 343 6.11 -9.59 26.54
N TRP A 344 6.95 -8.57 26.44
CA TRP A 344 7.56 -7.90 27.59
C TRP A 344 6.50 -7.33 28.55
N TYR A 345 5.53 -6.57 28.05
CA TYR A 345 4.45 -6.02 28.89
C TYR A 345 3.67 -7.12 29.63
N ARG A 346 3.37 -8.21 28.93
CA ARG A 346 2.65 -9.35 29.50
C ARG A 346 3.47 -10.04 30.58
N ASP A 347 4.71 -10.43 30.26
CA ASP A 347 5.57 -11.17 31.18
C ASP A 347 5.90 -10.33 32.43
N ARG A 348 6.08 -9.02 32.27
CA ARG A 348 6.30 -8.08 33.38
C ARG A 348 5.09 -7.93 34.29
N LYS A 349 3.89 -7.87 33.71
CA LYS A 349 2.64 -7.89 34.49
C LYS A 349 2.48 -9.21 35.26
N GLU A 350 2.76 -10.33 34.60
CA GLU A 350 2.69 -11.65 35.23
C GLU A 350 3.69 -11.77 36.40
N LEU A 351 4.92 -11.26 36.23
CA LEU A 351 5.91 -11.21 37.31
C LEU A 351 5.42 -10.36 38.48
N LEU A 352 4.80 -9.20 38.22
CA LEU A 352 4.23 -8.36 39.28
C LEU A 352 3.13 -9.08 40.07
N ASP A 353 2.24 -9.80 39.38
CA ASP A 353 1.17 -10.54 40.03
C ASP A 353 1.72 -11.74 40.83
N LYS A 354 2.77 -12.40 40.34
CA LYS A 354 3.50 -13.45 41.10
C LYS A 354 4.24 -12.88 42.30
N ALA A 355 4.91 -11.73 42.16
CA ALA A 355 5.61 -11.06 43.24
C ALA A 355 4.66 -10.73 44.40
N LYS A 356 3.46 -10.20 44.08
CA LYS A 356 2.40 -9.99 45.08
C LYS A 356 2.05 -11.28 45.80
N ALA A 357 1.76 -12.36 45.07
CA ALA A 357 1.39 -13.64 45.67
C ALA A 357 2.48 -14.19 46.60
N VAL A 358 3.74 -14.22 46.14
CA VAL A 358 4.89 -14.71 46.92
C VAL A 358 5.11 -13.88 48.18
N PHE A 359 4.99 -12.55 48.09
CA PHE A 359 5.16 -11.68 49.25
C PHE A 359 4.02 -11.82 50.26
N TYR A 360 2.77 -12.01 49.80
CA TYR A 360 1.65 -12.32 50.68
C TYR A 360 1.83 -13.66 51.40
N GLU A 361 2.30 -14.70 50.69
CA GLU A 361 2.60 -15.99 51.29
C GLU A 361 3.72 -15.90 52.33
N ALA A 362 4.81 -15.19 52.02
CA ALA A 362 5.91 -14.95 52.96
C ALA A 362 5.45 -14.17 54.20
N GLN A 363 4.54 -13.21 54.03
CA GLN A 363 3.93 -12.49 55.15
C GLN A 363 3.06 -13.41 56.02
N ALA A 364 2.20 -14.22 55.40
CA ALA A 364 1.35 -15.17 56.13
C ALA A 364 2.19 -16.20 56.91
N GLU A 365 3.28 -16.69 56.33
CA GLU A 365 4.19 -17.61 57.00
C GLU A 365 4.91 -16.95 58.18
N TYR A 366 5.39 -15.72 58.01
CA TYR A 366 6.00 -14.95 59.10
C TYR A 366 5.03 -14.73 60.27
N GLU A 367 3.79 -14.32 59.99
CA GLU A 367 2.75 -14.12 61.01
C GLU A 367 2.44 -15.43 61.76
N LEU A 368 2.38 -16.55 61.03
CA LEU A 368 2.14 -17.87 61.60
C LEU A 368 3.30 -18.36 62.47
N GLN A 369 4.54 -18.15 62.04
CA GLN A 369 5.74 -18.44 62.84
C GLN A 369 5.80 -17.57 64.10
N TRP A 370 5.44 -16.29 63.99
CA TRP A 370 5.37 -15.38 65.13
C TRP A 370 4.34 -15.81 66.17
N LEU A 371 3.15 -16.25 65.73
CA LEU A 371 2.12 -16.82 66.61
C LEU A 371 2.60 -18.08 67.32
N ARG A 372 3.25 -19.02 66.61
CA ARG A 372 3.83 -20.23 67.21
C ARG A 372 4.87 -19.91 68.29
N LEU A 373 5.73 -18.92 68.04
CA LEU A 373 6.74 -18.47 69.02
C LEU A 373 6.09 -17.83 70.24
N LYS A 374 5.02 -17.05 70.04
CA LYS A 374 4.26 -16.43 71.12
C LYS A 374 3.58 -17.47 72.01
N GLU A 375 2.96 -18.49 71.42
CA GLU A 375 2.35 -19.61 72.15
C GLU A 375 3.40 -20.41 72.93
N ALA A 376 4.53 -20.74 72.32
CA ALA A 376 5.63 -21.46 72.97
C ALA A 376 6.21 -20.70 74.18
N ASN A 377 6.34 -19.37 74.08
CA ASN A 377 6.78 -18.52 75.19
C ASN A 377 5.74 -18.43 76.32
N SER A 378 4.44 -18.39 75.97
CA SER A 378 3.36 -18.41 76.97
C SER A 378 3.31 -19.74 77.73
N SER A 379 3.44 -20.87 77.03
CA SER A 379 3.50 -22.20 77.65
C SER A 379 4.73 -22.40 78.53
N ARG A 380 5.90 -21.87 78.14
CA ARG A 380 7.12 -21.87 78.96
C ARG A 380 6.94 -21.05 80.25
N ASN A 381 6.33 -19.88 80.17
CA ASN A 381 6.09 -19.03 81.35
C ASN A 381 5.07 -19.63 82.34
N CYS A 382 4.09 -20.40 81.85
CA CYS A 382 3.16 -21.18 82.70
C CYS A 382 3.84 -22.39 83.39
N ALA A 383 4.81 -23.04 82.73
CA ALA A 383 5.57 -24.15 83.31
C ALA A 383 6.57 -23.68 84.39
N THR A 384 7.18 -22.50 84.22
CA THR A 384 8.08 -21.92 85.23
C THR A 384 7.34 -21.38 86.45
N SER A 385 6.09 -20.94 86.32
CA SER A 385 5.28 -20.48 87.46
C SER A 385 4.62 -21.62 88.26
N SER A 386 4.63 -22.85 87.74
CA SER A 386 4.19 -24.07 88.45
C SER A 386 5.34 -24.85 89.11
N THR A 387 6.60 -24.47 88.88
CA THR A 387 7.79 -25.09 89.51
C THR A 387 8.31 -24.29 90.73
N THR A 388 7.81 -23.08 90.96
CA THR A 388 8.24 -22.19 92.07
C THR A 388 7.24 -22.18 93.24
N ARG A 389 6.66 -23.34 93.58
CA ARG A 389 5.76 -23.47 94.73
C ARG A 389 6.26 -24.45 95.76
#